data_AF-A0A7C2LG58-F1
#
_entry.id   AF-A0A7C2LG58-F1
#
_cell.length_a   1.000
_cell.length_b   1.000
_cell.length_c   1.000
_cell.angle_alpha   90.00
_cell.angle_beta   90.00
_cell.angle_gamma   90.00
#
_symmetry.space_group_name_H-M   'P 1'
#
loop_
_entity.id
_entity.type
_entity.pdbx_description
1 polymer ?
#
loop_
_entity_poly.entity_id
_entity_poly.type
_entity_poly.pdbx_seq_one_letter_code
_entity_poly.pdbx_strand_id
1 'polypeptide(L)'
;MAEYEELVKRILERRPELSEEELERKVEEKLKSSPMLSRLGALLLLADELGVFGASEYSAPAFDVSEFTKISSLVSGLNDVSLYVRIIAVSPLVMVNGKPVLRMKVGDETGKVSVVAWGTESGRAGGDRSLSRHDRRDDARLHEGRS
;
A
#
# COMPACT_ATOMS: atom_id res chain seq x y z
N MET A 1 -17.69 -14.07 -15.79
CA MET A 1 -17.87 -13.22 -16.98
C MET A 1 -17.64 -11.76 -16.63
N ALA A 2 -18.36 -11.19 -15.65
CA ALA A 2 -18.18 -9.81 -15.20
C ALA A 2 -16.71 -9.40 -14.91
N GLU A 3 -15.94 -10.21 -14.19
CA GLU A 3 -14.53 -9.92 -13.87
C GLU A 3 -13.61 -9.87 -15.11
N TYR A 4 -13.92 -10.69 -16.12
CA TYR A 4 -13.16 -10.68 -17.38
C TYR A 4 -13.46 -9.42 -18.18
N GLU A 5 -14.74 -9.06 -18.32
CA GLU A 5 -15.18 -7.86 -19.04
C GLU A 5 -14.65 -6.57 -18.40
N GLU A 6 -14.66 -6.51 -17.07
CA GLU A 6 -14.10 -5.38 -16.33
C GLU A 6 -12.59 -5.23 -16.57
N LEU A 7 -11.85 -6.34 -16.58
CA LEU A 7 -10.41 -6.33 -16.86
C LEU A 7 -10.12 -5.95 -18.32
N VAL A 8 -10.90 -6.44 -19.29
CA VAL A 8 -10.81 -6.04 -20.71
C VAL A 8 -10.98 -4.53 -20.84
N LYS A 9 -12.05 -3.99 -20.25
CA LYS A 9 -12.32 -2.54 -20.27
C LYS A 9 -11.13 -1.75 -19.71
N ARG A 10 -10.61 -2.14 -18.55
CA ARG A 10 -9.47 -1.47 -17.91
C ARG A 10 -8.19 -1.53 -18.76
N ILE A 11 -7.92 -2.65 -19.41
CA ILE A 11 -6.76 -2.78 -20.30
C ILE A 11 -6.89 -1.81 -21.48
N LEU A 12 -8.05 -1.79 -22.15
CA LEU A 12 -8.30 -0.93 -23.31
C LEU A 12 -8.30 0.56 -22.96
N GLU A 13 -8.81 0.93 -21.78
CA GLU A 13 -8.75 2.31 -21.28
C GLU A 13 -7.30 2.81 -21.06
N ARG A 14 -6.42 1.93 -20.57
CA ARG A 14 -5.00 2.27 -20.32
C ARG A 14 -4.12 2.15 -21.56
N ARG A 15 -4.51 1.31 -22.52
CA ARG A 15 -3.78 1.02 -23.76
C ARG A 15 -4.69 1.32 -24.96
N PRO A 16 -5.03 2.60 -25.21
CA PRO A 16 -5.95 2.98 -26.29
C PRO A 16 -5.43 2.63 -27.69
N GLU A 17 -4.13 2.33 -27.82
CA GLU A 17 -3.53 1.82 -29.05
C GLU A 17 -3.88 0.35 -29.34
N LEU A 18 -4.44 -0.39 -28.37
CA LEU A 18 -4.82 -1.78 -28.51
C LEU A 18 -6.31 -1.88 -28.84
N SER A 19 -6.67 -2.58 -29.92
CA SER A 19 -8.08 -2.89 -30.21
C SER A 19 -8.55 -4.09 -29.39
N GLU A 20 -9.87 -4.22 -29.22
CA GLU A 20 -10.48 -5.37 -28.56
C GLU A 20 -10.15 -6.68 -29.29
N GLU A 21 -10.20 -6.67 -30.63
CA GLU A 21 -9.83 -7.85 -31.42
C GLU A 21 -8.35 -8.21 -31.26
N GLU A 22 -7.46 -7.22 -31.15
CA GLU A 22 -6.03 -7.48 -30.96
C GLU A 22 -5.74 -8.04 -29.57
N LEU A 23 -6.40 -7.51 -28.53
CA LEU A 23 -6.31 -8.05 -27.17
C LEU A 23 -6.79 -9.50 -27.14
N GLU A 24 -7.91 -9.80 -27.78
CA GLU A 24 -8.47 -11.14 -27.85
C GLU A 24 -7.56 -12.11 -28.60
N ARG A 25 -6.95 -11.68 -29.72
CA ARG A 25 -5.92 -12.46 -30.43
C ARG A 25 -4.77 -12.83 -29.49
N LYS A 26 -4.28 -11.89 -28.69
CA LYS A 26 -3.19 -12.12 -27.72
C LYS A 26 -3.61 -13.10 -26.61
N VAL A 27 -4.86 -13.05 -26.15
CA VAL A 27 -5.40 -14.01 -25.16
C VAL A 27 -5.38 -15.42 -25.74
N GLU A 28 -5.87 -15.60 -26.97
CA GLU A 28 -5.86 -16.89 -27.66
C GLU A 28 -4.44 -17.42 -27.89
N GLU A 29 -3.48 -16.56 -28.25
CA GLU A 29 -2.07 -16.94 -28.36
C GLU A 29 -1.51 -17.46 -27.04
N LYS A 30 -1.83 -16.81 -25.91
CA LYS A 30 -1.43 -17.29 -24.58
C LYS A 30 -2.04 -18.63 -24.22
N LEU A 31 -3.34 -18.81 -24.46
CA LEU A 31 -4.01 -20.09 -24.18
C LEU A 31 -3.40 -21.25 -24.98
N LYS A 32 -3.00 -21.00 -26.24
CA LYS A 32 -2.29 -22.00 -27.07
C LYS A 32 -0.90 -22.33 -26.52
N SER A 33 -0.17 -21.32 -26.07
CA SER A 33 1.19 -21.48 -25.54
C SER A 33 1.23 -22.16 -24.16
N SER A 34 0.14 -22.06 -23.39
CA SER A 34 0.07 -22.58 -22.02
C SER A 34 -1.32 -23.16 -21.73
N PRO A 35 -1.54 -24.46 -22.03
CA PRO A 35 -2.85 -25.11 -21.96
C PRO A 35 -3.47 -25.17 -20.55
N MET A 36 -2.69 -24.85 -19.52
CA MET A 36 -3.14 -24.80 -18.12
C MET A 36 -3.80 -23.48 -17.73
N LEU A 37 -3.72 -22.44 -18.58
CA LEU A 37 -4.29 -21.13 -18.29
C LEU A 37 -5.80 -21.12 -18.52
N SER A 38 -6.53 -20.51 -17.58
CA SER A 38 -7.88 -20.02 -17.86
C SER A 38 -7.82 -18.75 -18.71
N ARG A 39 -8.92 -18.42 -19.40
CA ARG A 39 -9.00 -17.18 -20.20
C ARG A 39 -8.74 -15.92 -19.36
N LEU A 40 -9.31 -15.88 -18.14
CA LEU A 40 -9.03 -14.81 -17.17
C LEU A 40 -7.56 -14.80 -16.74
N GLY A 41 -6.94 -15.97 -16.51
CA GLY A 41 -5.52 -16.08 -16.18
C GLY A 41 -4.61 -15.57 -17.30
N ALA A 42 -4.92 -15.90 -18.56
CA ALA A 42 -4.22 -15.38 -19.72
C ALA A 42 -4.34 -13.85 -19.83
N LEU A 43 -5.54 -13.31 -19.59
CA LEU A 43 -5.81 -11.87 -19.59
C LEU A 43 -5.07 -11.14 -18.46
N LEU A 44 -5.03 -11.71 -17.24
CA LEU A 44 -4.25 -11.17 -16.11
C LEU A 44 -2.76 -11.10 -16.45
N LEU A 45 -2.19 -12.14 -17.06
CA LEU A 45 -0.79 -12.10 -17.49
C LEU A 45 -0.55 -11.03 -18.55
N LEU A 46 -1.49 -10.83 -19.49
CA LEU A 46 -1.38 -9.75 -20.48
C LEU A 46 -1.46 -8.38 -19.82
N ALA A 47 -2.38 -8.20 -18.87
CA ALA A 47 -2.49 -6.97 -18.10
C ALA A 47 -1.17 -6.63 -17.39
N ASP A 48 -0.48 -7.62 -16.82
CA ASP A 48 0.83 -7.43 -16.18
C ASP A 48 1.91 -7.02 -17.21
N GLU A 49 2.04 -7.77 -18.31
CA GLU A 49 2.98 -7.47 -19.40
C GLU A 49 2.76 -6.09 -20.04
N LEU A 50 1.49 -5.66 -20.12
CA LEU A 50 1.10 -4.36 -20.66
C LEU A 50 1.23 -3.22 -19.64
N GLY A 51 1.64 -3.51 -18.40
CA GLY A 51 1.80 -2.54 -17.33
C GLY A 51 0.48 -1.98 -16.80
N VAL A 52 -0.63 -2.71 -17.01
CA VAL A 52 -1.98 -2.31 -16.56
C VAL A 52 -2.07 -2.34 -15.05
N PHE A 53 -1.35 -3.25 -14.38
CA PHE A 53 -1.09 -3.19 -12.94
C PHE A 53 0.03 -2.21 -12.61
N GLY A 54 -0.01 -1.00 -13.17
CA GLY A 54 0.90 0.07 -12.77
C GLY A 54 0.83 0.31 -11.26
N ALA A 55 1.92 0.83 -10.69
CA ALA A 55 2.09 1.13 -9.26
C ALA A 55 0.93 1.91 -8.60
N SER A 56 0.00 2.42 -9.41
CA SER A 56 -1.18 3.18 -9.03
C SER A 56 -2.40 2.39 -8.56
N GLU A 57 -2.54 1.10 -8.85
CA GLU A 57 -3.63 0.31 -8.23
C GLU A 57 -3.28 -0.14 -6.81
N TYR A 58 -2.00 -0.02 -6.47
CA TYR A 58 -1.47 0.05 -5.11
C TYR A 58 -0.81 1.41 -4.85
N SER A 59 -1.24 2.48 -5.54
CA SER A 59 -0.71 3.80 -5.22
C SER A 59 -1.13 4.05 -3.80
N ALA A 60 -0.16 4.53 -3.03
CA ALA A 60 -0.43 5.28 -1.83
C ALA A 60 -1.67 6.14 -2.03
N PRO A 61 -2.54 6.29 -1.01
CA PRO A 61 -3.55 7.33 -1.06
C PRO A 61 -2.88 8.65 -1.49
N ALA A 62 -3.64 9.59 -2.08
CA ALA A 62 -3.19 10.86 -2.69
C ALA A 62 -2.48 11.84 -1.73
N PHE A 63 -1.54 11.35 -0.93
CA PHE A 63 -0.66 12.02 -0.01
C PHE A 63 0.69 12.12 -0.67
N ASP A 64 1.33 13.26 -0.49
CA ASP A 64 2.71 13.45 -0.88
C ASP A 64 3.60 12.52 -0.04
N VAL A 65 4.07 11.44 -0.65
CA VAL A 65 4.91 10.44 0.02
C VAL A 65 6.29 11.00 0.39
N SER A 66 6.65 12.17 -0.14
CA SER A 66 7.92 12.84 0.19
C SER A 66 7.97 13.36 1.62
N GLU A 67 6.82 13.54 2.29
CA GLU A 67 6.76 13.94 3.70
C GLU A 67 7.13 12.79 4.66
N PHE A 68 7.15 11.55 4.18
CA PHE A 68 7.48 10.38 4.99
C PHE A 68 8.98 10.09 4.99
N THR A 69 9.49 9.70 6.16
CA THR A 69 10.89 9.31 6.30
C THR A 69 11.14 7.98 5.60
N LYS A 70 12.26 7.87 4.87
CA LYS A 70 12.73 6.62 4.28
C LYS A 70 13.37 5.72 5.32
N ILE A 71 13.25 4.41 5.14
CA ILE A 71 13.86 3.42 6.04
C ILE A 71 15.38 3.61 6.14
N SER A 72 16.06 3.93 5.04
CA SER A 72 17.52 4.16 5.04
C SER A 72 17.96 5.37 5.88
N SER A 73 17.05 6.29 6.17
CA SER A 73 17.31 7.49 6.98
C SER A 73 17.03 7.30 8.46
N LEU A 74 16.56 6.11 8.87
CA LEU A 74 16.34 5.80 10.27
C LEU A 74 17.68 5.73 11.02
N VAL A 75 17.82 6.58 12.03
CA VAL A 75 18.96 6.59 12.96
C VAL A 75 18.49 6.29 14.37
N SER A 76 19.40 5.78 15.21
CA SER A 76 19.08 5.51 16.61
C SER A 76 18.75 6.81 17.36
N GLY A 77 17.78 6.74 18.29
CA GLY A 77 17.38 7.88 19.12
C GLY A 77 16.28 8.76 18.54
N LEU A 78 15.75 8.45 17.34
CA LEU A 78 14.52 9.09 16.85
C LEU A 78 13.33 8.68 17.72
N ASN A 79 12.58 9.67 18.21
CA ASN A 79 11.44 9.45 19.10
C ASN A 79 10.10 9.33 18.37
N ASP A 80 9.93 10.05 17.26
CA ASP A 80 8.71 10.05 16.45
C ASP A 80 9.07 10.15 14.97
N VAL A 81 8.57 9.21 14.17
CA VAL A 81 8.82 9.13 12.73
C VAL A 81 7.56 8.61 12.02
N SER A 82 7.23 9.25 10.90
CA SER A 82 6.19 8.78 10.00
C SER A 82 6.83 8.07 8.83
N LEU A 83 6.42 6.81 8.59
CA LEU A 83 6.93 5.97 7.51
C LEU A 83 5.78 5.56 6.58
N TYR A 84 6.04 5.61 5.28
CA TYR A 84 5.17 5.01 4.27
C TYR A 84 5.81 3.72 3.76
N VAL A 85 5.24 2.57 4.11
CA VAL A 85 5.88 1.26 3.92
C VAL A 85 4.87 0.20 3.47
N ARG A 86 5.36 -0.81 2.77
CA ARG A 86 4.62 -2.04 2.48
C ARG A 86 4.85 -3.07 3.58
N ILE A 87 3.79 -3.71 4.04
CA ILE A 87 3.86 -4.86 4.94
C ILE A 87 4.31 -6.08 4.13
N ILE A 88 5.43 -6.69 4.54
CA ILE A 88 6.02 -7.87 3.90
C ILE A 88 5.58 -9.15 4.61
N ALA A 89 5.54 -9.11 5.95
CA ALA A 89 5.10 -10.24 6.77
C ALA A 89 4.53 -9.76 8.10
N VAL A 90 3.55 -10.49 8.61
CA VAL A 90 2.94 -10.26 9.93
C VAL A 90 3.05 -11.54 10.75
N SER A 91 3.59 -11.44 11.96
CA SER A 91 3.60 -12.54 12.91
C SER A 91 2.24 -12.67 13.61
N PRO A 92 1.90 -13.86 14.15
CA PRO A 92 0.73 -13.99 15.01
C PRO A 92 0.73 -12.97 16.14
N LEU A 93 -0.46 -12.47 16.50
CA LEU A 93 -0.64 -11.61 17.67
C LEU A 93 -0.30 -12.39 18.93
N VAL A 94 0.57 -11.85 19.79
CA VAL A 94 0.96 -12.49 21.05
C VAL A 94 0.71 -11.57 22.23
N MET A 95 0.46 -12.16 23.40
CA MET A 95 0.32 -11.42 24.66
C MET A 95 1.66 -11.40 25.39
N VAL A 96 2.19 -10.22 25.68
CA VAL A 96 3.40 -10.04 26.49
C VAL A 96 3.04 -9.16 27.68
N ASN A 97 3.16 -9.70 28.90
CA ASN A 97 2.80 -9.00 30.14
C ASN A 97 1.38 -8.41 30.11
N GLY A 98 0.41 -9.19 29.59
CA GLY A 98 -0.99 -8.76 29.48
C GLY A 98 -1.29 -7.76 28.35
N LYS A 99 -0.28 -7.34 27.56
CA LYS A 99 -0.46 -6.41 26.44
C LYS A 99 -0.35 -7.13 25.10
N PRO A 100 -1.23 -6.84 24.12
CA PRO A 100 -1.13 -7.42 22.79
C PRO A 100 0.06 -6.82 22.03
N VAL A 101 0.84 -7.67 21.38
CA VAL A 101 2.04 -7.31 20.62
C VAL A 101 1.95 -7.91 19.22
N LEU A 102 2.11 -7.05 18.22
CA LEU A 102 2.17 -7.44 16.82
C LEU A 102 3.56 -7.16 16.26
N ARG A 103 4.23 -8.19 15.75
CA ARG A 103 5.50 -8.04 15.04
C ARG A 103 5.27 -8.12 13.55
N MET A 104 5.87 -7.19 12.81
CA MET A 104 5.77 -7.13 11.37
C MET A 104 7.13 -6.82 10.74
N LYS A 105 7.32 -7.33 9.53
CA LYS A 105 8.42 -6.92 8.66
C LYS A 105 7.85 -5.99 7.60
N VAL A 106 8.42 -4.81 7.47
CA VAL A 106 7.99 -3.79 6.52
C VAL A 106 9.15 -3.35 5.65
N GLY A 107 8.85 -2.78 4.48
CA GLY A 107 9.87 -2.24 3.59
C GLY A 107 9.34 -1.13 2.69
N ASP A 108 10.27 -0.30 2.25
CA ASP A 108 10.12 0.68 1.18
C ASP A 108 11.21 0.41 0.12
N GLU A 109 11.39 1.31 -0.84
CA GLU A 109 12.42 1.16 -1.87
C GLU A 109 13.86 1.26 -1.34
N THR A 110 14.04 1.78 -0.12
CA THR A 110 15.34 2.05 0.49
C THR A 110 15.80 0.98 1.47
N GLY A 111 14.88 0.17 2.00
CA GLY A 111 15.26 -0.87 2.94
C GLY A 111 14.10 -1.67 3.53
N LYS A 112 14.44 -2.51 4.51
CA LYS A 112 13.48 -3.34 5.27
C LYS A 112 13.81 -3.26 6.75
N VAL A 113 12.77 -3.16 7.59
CA VAL A 113 12.90 -3.14 9.06
C VAL A 113 11.84 -4.01 9.73
N SER A 114 12.14 -4.40 10.96
CA SER A 114 11.17 -5.06 11.85
C SER A 114 10.51 -4.00 12.73
N VAL A 115 9.18 -4.01 12.75
CA VAL A 115 8.36 -3.10 13.58
C VAL A 115 7.60 -3.93 14.61
N VAL A 116 7.52 -3.40 15.83
CA VAL A 116 6.76 -3.99 16.94
C VAL A 116 5.69 -2.99 17.35
N ALA A 117 4.43 -3.32 17.10
CA ALA A 117 3.29 -2.54 17.56
C ALA A 117 2.81 -3.10 18.91
N TRP A 118 2.71 -2.22 19.91
CA TRP A 118 2.16 -2.53 21.22
C TRP A 118 0.73 -1.98 21.28
N GLY A 119 -0.25 -2.83 21.53
CA GLY A 119 -1.61 -2.34 21.75
C GLY A 119 -1.73 -1.68 23.12
N THR A 120 -2.57 -0.65 23.18
CA THR A 120 -2.91 0.06 24.42
C THR A 120 -4.12 -0.59 25.09
N GLU A 121 -4.28 -0.40 26.41
CA GLU A 121 -5.40 -0.94 27.20
C GLU A 121 -6.76 -0.27 26.91
N SER A 122 -6.86 0.52 25.83
CA SER A 122 -8.11 1.14 25.41
C SER A 122 -8.47 0.61 24.03
N GLY A 123 -9.49 -0.24 23.99
CA GLY A 123 -10.06 -0.82 22.77
C GLY A 123 -10.58 0.24 21.78
N ARG A 124 -9.65 0.89 21.07
CA ARG A 124 -9.88 1.57 19.81
C ARG A 124 -8.90 1.02 18.81
N ALA A 125 -9.27 -0.13 18.25
CA ALA A 125 -8.86 -0.45 16.88
C ALA A 125 -9.46 0.67 16.01
N GLY A 126 -8.65 1.66 15.66
CA GLY A 126 -9.04 2.79 14.83
C GLY A 126 -9.33 2.34 13.41
N GLY A 127 -10.55 1.86 13.19
CA GLY A 127 -11.16 1.74 11.88
C GLY A 127 -11.84 3.05 11.50
N ASP A 128 -11.18 3.77 10.59
CA ASP A 128 -11.75 4.59 9.53
C ASP A 128 -12.32 6.00 9.81
N ARG A 129 -12.14 6.84 8.77
CA ARG A 129 -12.83 8.08 8.36
C ARG A 129 -12.21 9.43 8.75
N SER A 130 -11.49 9.96 7.76
CA SER A 130 -11.54 11.36 7.30
C SER A 130 -11.55 12.45 8.36
N LEU A 131 -10.41 13.11 8.57
CA LEU A 131 -10.38 14.50 9.02
C LEU A 131 -9.30 15.29 8.29
N SER A 132 -9.72 15.89 7.19
CA SER A 132 -9.21 17.18 6.76
C SER A 132 -9.42 18.18 7.90
N ARG A 133 -8.35 18.63 8.56
CA ARG A 133 -8.35 19.95 9.21
C ARG A 133 -6.96 20.57 9.11
N HIS A 134 -6.89 21.49 8.16
CA HIS A 134 -6.15 22.74 8.29
C HIS A 134 -6.33 23.26 9.73
N ASP A 135 -5.28 23.23 10.54
CA ASP A 135 -5.24 24.08 11.73
C ASP A 135 -3.96 24.92 11.69
N ARG A 136 -4.19 26.23 11.58
CA ARG A 136 -3.14 27.22 11.55
C ARG A 136 -2.62 27.40 12.97
N ARG A 137 -1.32 27.68 13.02
CA ARG A 137 -0.60 28.41 14.06
C ARG A 137 -1.52 29.34 14.87
N ASP A 138 -1.34 29.32 16.19
CA ASP A 138 -0.81 30.51 16.85
C ASP A 138 0.03 30.12 18.06
N ASP A 139 1.26 30.62 18.01
CA ASP A 139 2.25 30.64 19.07
C ASP A 139 1.81 31.54 20.24
N ALA A 140 2.49 31.28 21.37
CA ALA A 140 3.01 32.27 22.30
C ALA A 140 2.28 32.44 23.64
N ARG A 141 2.99 32.02 24.70
CA ARG A 141 3.59 32.84 25.79
C ARG A 141 3.67 31.97 27.06
N LEU A 142 4.84 31.43 27.35
CA LEU A 142 5.94 32.02 28.14
C LEU A 142 5.73 31.89 29.67
N HIS A 143 6.73 31.23 30.25
CA HIS A 143 7.13 31.18 31.65
C HIS A 143 6.99 32.52 32.40
N GLU A 144 6.58 32.43 33.66
CA GLU A 144 7.19 32.98 34.89
C GLU A 144 6.26 32.56 36.05
N GLY A 145 6.67 32.03 37.21
CA GLY A 145 7.86 32.30 38.00
C GLY A 145 7.53 33.31 39.11
N ARG A 146 7.65 32.88 40.38
CA ARG A 146 7.48 33.61 41.67
C ARG A 146 6.07 33.49 42.29
N SER A 147 5.91 33.28 43.60
CA SER A 147 6.83 33.31 44.75
C SER A 147 6.31 32.40 45.86
#